data_AF-A0A6I9N9C1-F1
#
_entry.id   AF-A0A6I9N9C1-F1
#
_cell.length_a   1.000
_cell.length_b   1.000
_cell.length_c   1.000
_cell.angle_alpha   90.00
_cell.angle_beta   90.00
_cell.angle_gamma   90.00
#
_symmetry.space_group_name_H-M   'P 1'
#
loop_
_entity.id
_entity.type
_entity.pdbx_description
1 polymer ?
#
loop_
_entity_poly.entity_id
_entity_poly.type
_entity_poly.pdbx_seq_one_letter_code
_entity_poly.pdbx_strand_id
1 'polypeptide(L)'
;MVFSQDRHEDVLDLCLVQFEPDSSEFIRVHSATYEDLDKHGKYDLLRSTRHFGGLTWFLLNARRVDALIVDMLKREQLQDAVNLVSLFHMVHPHSESAQEASSQQAAGAELLKIYAQKESQRSGYIELALQAHEQMAAKSASA
;
A
#
# COMPACT_ATOMS: atom_id res chain seq x y z
N MET A 1 -0.27 10.49 22.51
CA MET A 1 0.05 11.94 22.44
C MET A 1 0.93 12.29 21.24
N VAL A 2 1.87 11.41 20.81
CA VAL A 2 2.71 11.68 19.62
C VAL A 2 1.97 11.43 18.29
N PHE A 3 1.28 10.31 18.12
CA PHE A 3 0.51 10.01 16.89
C PHE A 3 -0.65 10.98 16.62
N SER A 4 -1.22 11.58 17.67
CA SER A 4 -2.25 12.62 17.54
C SER A 4 -1.71 13.94 16.98
N GLN A 5 -0.38 14.09 16.86
CA GLN A 5 0.28 15.27 16.31
C GLN A 5 0.89 15.01 14.92
N ASP A 6 0.61 13.87 14.29
CA ASP A 6 1.15 13.49 12.96
C ASP A 6 2.68 13.39 12.90
N ARG A 7 3.31 13.11 14.05
CA ARG A 7 4.77 12.99 14.20
C ARG A 7 5.25 11.54 14.10
N HIS A 8 4.71 10.76 13.16
CA HIS A 8 5.06 9.34 13.00
C HIS A 8 6.49 9.17 12.51
N GLU A 9 6.97 10.00 11.57
CA GLU A 9 8.36 9.98 11.09
C GLU A 9 9.35 10.21 12.24
N ASP A 10 9.13 11.21 13.09
CA ASP A 10 9.97 11.49 14.26
C ASP A 10 10.10 10.30 15.21
N VAL A 11 9.01 9.55 15.41
CA VAL A 11 9.02 8.33 16.25
C VAL A 11 9.92 7.26 15.63
N LEU A 12 9.83 7.06 14.32
CA LEU A 12 10.64 6.08 13.61
C LEU A 12 12.12 6.49 13.56
N ASP A 13 12.42 7.77 13.34
CA ASP A 13 13.78 8.29 13.35
C ASP A 13 14.44 8.15 14.72
N LEU A 14 13.71 8.44 15.81
CA LEU A 14 14.21 8.19 17.16
C LEU A 14 14.42 6.70 17.42
N CYS A 15 13.53 5.85 16.91
CA CYS A 15 13.64 4.40 17.04
C CYS A 15 14.92 3.87 16.36
N LEU A 16 15.26 4.38 15.17
CA LEU A 16 16.48 4.00 14.44
C LEU A 16 17.77 4.32 15.22
N VAL A 17 17.79 5.40 16.00
CA VAL A 17 18.97 5.81 16.77
C VAL A 17 19.05 5.08 18.11
N GLN A 18 17.91 4.73 18.69
CA GLN A 18 17.83 4.21 20.06
C GLN A 18 17.96 2.68 20.15
N PHE A 19 17.45 1.95 19.16
CA PHE A 19 17.31 0.50 19.23
C PHE A 19 17.95 -0.19 18.03
N GLU A 20 18.52 -1.38 18.26
CA GLU A 20 18.98 -2.25 17.18
C GLU A 20 17.79 -2.77 16.34
N PRO A 21 17.94 -2.93 15.01
CA PRO A 21 16.84 -3.30 14.12
C PRO A 21 16.15 -4.64 14.44
N ASP A 22 16.86 -5.59 15.05
CA ASP A 22 16.38 -6.91 15.43
C ASP A 22 15.84 -6.98 16.87
N SER A 23 15.91 -5.87 17.61
CA SER A 23 15.40 -5.81 18.98
C SER A 23 13.87 -5.82 19.03
N SER A 24 13.33 -6.37 20.12
CA SER A 24 11.87 -6.41 20.34
C SER A 24 11.25 -5.01 20.37
N GLU A 25 11.94 -4.02 20.94
CA GLU A 25 11.46 -2.64 21.02
C GLU A 25 11.41 -1.97 19.65
N PHE A 26 12.42 -2.20 18.81
CA PHE A 26 12.40 -1.70 17.43
C PHE A 26 11.19 -2.21 16.66
N ILE A 27 10.99 -3.53 16.68
CA ILE A 27 9.87 -4.19 15.98
C ILE A 27 8.53 -3.68 16.53
N ARG A 28 8.40 -3.57 17.86
CA ARG A 28 7.18 -3.11 18.54
C ARG A 28 6.83 -1.68 18.17
N VAL A 29 7.80 -0.75 18.20
CA VAL A 29 7.56 0.66 17.90
C VAL A 29 7.23 0.86 16.42
N HIS A 30 7.96 0.22 15.50
CA HIS A 30 7.66 0.28 14.07
C HIS A 30 6.26 -0.27 13.79
N SER A 31 5.92 -1.46 14.32
CA SER A 31 4.61 -2.09 14.10
C SER A 31 3.46 -1.22 14.61
N ALA A 32 3.58 -0.70 15.83
CA ALA A 32 2.55 0.18 16.41
C ALA A 32 2.37 1.48 15.60
N THR A 33 3.46 2.04 15.07
CA THR A 33 3.43 3.25 14.24
C THR A 33 2.75 2.96 12.90
N TYR A 34 3.09 1.85 12.24
CA TYR A 34 2.47 1.43 10.98
C TYR A 34 0.98 1.10 11.15
N GLU A 35 0.60 0.45 12.25
CA GLU A 35 -0.81 0.19 12.57
C GLU A 35 -1.63 1.46 12.74
N ASP A 36 -1.09 2.47 13.43
CA ASP A 36 -1.78 3.76 13.61
C ASP A 36 -1.89 4.53 12.29
N LEU A 37 -0.84 4.52 11.46
CA LEU A 37 -0.86 5.11 10.12
C LEU A 37 -1.94 4.48 9.24
N ASP A 38 -1.98 3.16 9.18
CA ASP A 38 -2.96 2.41 8.38
C ASP A 38 -4.39 2.64 8.87
N LYS A 39 -4.59 2.62 10.19
CA LYS A 39 -5.89 2.87 10.82
C LYS A 39 -6.47 4.23 10.45
N HIS A 40 -5.62 5.25 10.31
CA HIS A 40 -6.04 6.62 10.02
C HIS A 40 -5.78 7.06 8.59
N GLY A 41 -5.28 6.18 7.72
CA GLY A 41 -4.98 6.49 6.31
C GLY A 41 -3.91 7.57 6.13
N LYS A 42 -2.94 7.68 7.03
CA LYS A 42 -1.95 8.77 7.07
C LYS A 42 -0.66 8.46 6.30
N TYR A 43 -0.76 7.74 5.18
CA TYR A 43 0.39 7.24 4.42
C TYR A 43 1.32 8.35 3.89
N ASP A 44 0.77 9.55 3.65
CA ASP A 44 1.51 10.72 3.17
C ASP A 44 2.65 11.12 4.09
N LEU A 45 2.48 10.93 5.40
CA LEU A 45 3.49 11.26 6.41
C LEU A 45 4.81 10.51 6.17
N LEU A 46 4.76 9.34 5.55
CA LEU A 46 5.97 8.55 5.27
C LEU A 46 6.36 8.51 3.79
N ARG A 47 5.55 9.05 2.86
CA ARG A 47 5.68 8.75 1.41
C ARG A 47 7.04 9.11 0.79
N SER A 48 7.65 10.20 1.23
CA SER A 48 8.96 10.67 0.75
C SER A 48 10.08 10.44 1.77
N THR A 49 9.93 9.42 2.61
CA THR A 49 10.87 9.09 3.68
C THR A 49 11.48 7.71 3.47
N ARG A 50 12.57 7.42 4.16
CA ARG A 50 13.18 6.07 4.19
C ARG A 50 12.24 5.00 4.76
N HIS A 51 11.20 5.40 5.49
CA HIS A 51 10.31 4.50 6.23
C HIS A 51 9.18 3.94 5.38
N PHE A 52 8.89 4.53 4.21
CA PHE A 52 7.78 4.08 3.35
C PHE A 52 7.92 2.62 2.92
N GLY A 53 9.15 2.19 2.63
CA GLY A 53 9.44 0.80 2.27
C GLY A 53 9.11 -0.17 3.41
N GLY A 54 9.48 0.18 4.64
CA GLY A 54 9.17 -0.61 5.83
C GLY A 54 7.66 -0.72 6.10
N LEU A 55 6.93 0.39 5.97
CA LEU A 55 5.47 0.41 6.05
C LEU A 55 4.84 -0.49 4.98
N THR A 56 5.27 -0.34 3.72
CA THR A 56 4.74 -1.14 2.61
C THR A 56 4.99 -2.63 2.82
N TRP A 57 6.20 -2.99 3.26
CA TRP A 57 6.56 -4.37 3.58
C TRP A 57 5.71 -4.93 4.73
N PHE A 58 5.49 -4.16 5.79
CA PHE A 58 4.65 -4.53 6.92
C PHE A 58 3.20 -4.84 6.47
N LEU A 59 2.57 -3.94 5.71
CA LEU A 59 1.21 -4.12 5.23
C LEU A 59 1.09 -5.30 4.26
N LEU A 60 2.07 -5.49 3.40
CA LEU A 60 2.10 -6.55 2.40
C LEU A 60 2.20 -7.95 3.04
N ASN A 61 3.07 -8.11 4.04
CA ASN A 61 3.16 -9.36 4.80
C ASN A 61 1.86 -9.66 5.56
N ALA A 62 1.19 -8.62 6.07
CA ALA A 62 -0.10 -8.74 6.72
C ALA A 62 -1.30 -8.85 5.77
N ARG A 63 -1.08 -8.84 4.44
CA ARG A 63 -2.12 -8.80 3.40
C ARG A 63 -3.14 -7.67 3.58
N ARG A 64 -2.68 -6.50 4.02
CA ARG A 64 -3.50 -5.30 4.31
C ARG A 64 -3.16 -4.13 3.40
N VAL A 65 -2.92 -4.39 2.11
CA VAL A 65 -2.51 -3.36 1.15
C VAL A 65 -3.68 -2.59 0.52
N ASP A 66 -4.93 -3.05 0.72
CA ASP A 66 -6.16 -2.44 0.19
C ASP A 66 -6.22 -0.92 0.33
N ALA A 67 -6.01 -0.42 1.55
CA ALA A 67 -6.16 1.00 1.85
C ALA A 67 -5.00 1.83 1.25
N LEU A 68 -3.80 1.26 1.16
CA LEU A 68 -2.65 1.88 0.50
C LEU A 68 -2.85 1.95 -1.04
N ILE A 69 -3.41 0.90 -1.65
CA ILE A 69 -3.79 0.89 -3.07
C ILE A 69 -4.79 2.03 -3.36
N VAL A 70 -5.83 2.14 -2.53
CA VAL A 70 -6.84 3.20 -2.68
C VAL A 70 -6.22 4.60 -2.52
N ASP A 71 -5.31 4.79 -1.56
CA ASP A 71 -4.58 6.07 -1.40
C ASP A 71 -3.75 6.42 -2.64
N MET A 72 -2.98 5.47 -3.19
CA MET A 72 -2.19 5.66 -4.41
C MET A 72 -3.09 6.03 -5.61
N LEU A 73 -4.21 5.33 -5.80
CA LEU A 73 -5.13 5.61 -6.91
C LEU A 73 -5.78 6.98 -6.78
N LYS A 74 -6.19 7.39 -5.58
CA LYS A 74 -6.75 8.74 -5.32
C LYS A 74 -5.75 9.86 -5.59
N ARG A 75 -4.45 9.55 -5.55
CA ARG A 75 -3.34 10.48 -5.83
C ARG A 75 -2.81 10.37 -7.26
N GLU A 76 -3.55 9.70 -8.13
CA GLU A 76 -3.19 9.51 -9.54
C GLU A 76 -1.87 8.73 -9.73
N GLN A 77 -1.48 7.92 -8.75
CA GLN A 77 -0.27 7.09 -8.78
C GLN A 77 -0.61 5.66 -9.19
N LEU A 78 -1.19 5.51 -10.38
CA LEU A 78 -1.60 4.21 -10.93
C LEU A 78 -0.43 3.22 -11.00
N GLN A 79 0.74 3.68 -11.46
CA GLN A 79 1.91 2.81 -11.60
C GLN A 79 2.40 2.26 -10.25
N ASP A 80 2.37 3.08 -9.20
CA ASP A 80 2.76 2.64 -7.86
C ASP A 80 1.77 1.59 -7.32
N ALA A 81 0.47 1.77 -7.56
CA ALA A 81 -0.55 0.79 -7.20
C ALA A 81 -0.34 -0.55 -7.95
N VAL A 82 -0.04 -0.49 -9.25
CA VAL A 82 0.29 -1.68 -10.06
C VAL A 82 1.56 -2.37 -9.55
N ASN A 83 2.59 -1.60 -9.23
CA ASN A 83 3.84 -2.12 -8.67
C ASN A 83 3.60 -2.79 -7.31
N LEU A 84 2.73 -2.22 -6.47
CA LEU A 84 2.37 -2.78 -5.17
C LEU A 84 1.66 -4.14 -5.29
N VAL A 85 0.70 -4.28 -6.21
CA VAL A 85 0.06 -5.58 -6.48
C VAL A 85 1.04 -6.57 -7.12
N SER A 86 1.92 -6.10 -7.99
CA SER A 86 2.97 -6.95 -8.57
C SER A 86 3.90 -7.50 -7.48
N LEU A 87 4.29 -6.65 -6.52
CA LEU A 87 5.06 -7.07 -5.35
C LEU A 87 4.27 -8.03 -4.46
N PHE A 88 2.98 -7.78 -4.26
CA PHE A 88 2.11 -8.70 -3.53
C PHE A 88 2.10 -10.10 -4.15
N HIS A 89 1.97 -10.21 -5.48
CA HIS A 89 2.02 -11.49 -6.18
C HIS A 89 3.40 -12.17 -6.08
N MET A 90 4.51 -11.41 -6.07
CA MET A 90 5.86 -11.96 -5.86
C MET A 90 6.04 -12.56 -4.47
N VAL A 91 5.47 -11.94 -3.43
CA VAL A 91 5.58 -12.41 -2.04
C VAL A 91 4.56 -13.51 -1.73
N HIS A 92 3.38 -13.47 -2.35
CA HIS A 92 2.30 -14.44 -2.17
C HIS A 92 1.99 -15.18 -3.49
N PRO A 93 2.93 -15.96 -4.05
CA PRO A 93 2.77 -16.58 -5.38
C PRO A 93 1.65 -17.63 -5.48
N HIS A 94 1.17 -18.12 -4.33
CA HIS A 94 0.07 -19.08 -4.25
C HIS A 94 -1.27 -18.43 -3.88
N SER A 95 -1.35 -17.11 -3.85
CA SER A 95 -2.63 -16.40 -3.71
C SER A 95 -3.50 -16.59 -4.97
N GLU A 96 -4.82 -16.52 -4.79
CA GLU A 96 -5.76 -16.64 -5.92
C GLU A 96 -5.52 -15.57 -6.97
N SER A 97 -5.28 -14.33 -6.52
CA SER A 97 -4.95 -13.19 -7.37
C SER A 97 -3.66 -13.41 -8.19
N ALA A 98 -2.60 -13.93 -7.57
CA ALA A 98 -1.34 -14.21 -8.27
C ALA A 98 -1.48 -15.33 -9.32
N GLN A 99 -2.19 -16.40 -8.98
CA GLN A 99 -2.41 -17.53 -9.90
C GLN A 99 -3.26 -17.12 -11.11
N GLU A 100 -4.33 -16.36 -10.87
CA GLU A 100 -5.17 -15.87 -11.95
C GLU A 100 -4.42 -14.88 -12.84
N ALA A 101 -3.72 -13.91 -12.25
CA ALA A 101 -2.89 -12.96 -13.00
C ALA A 101 -1.85 -13.66 -13.88
N SER A 102 -1.20 -14.71 -13.35
CA SER A 102 -0.23 -15.49 -14.12
C SER A 102 -0.89 -16.27 -15.26
N SER A 103 -2.07 -16.87 -15.04
CA SER A 103 -2.76 -17.66 -16.07
C SER A 103 -3.29 -16.79 -17.21
N GLN A 104 -3.71 -15.57 -16.91
CA GLN A 104 -4.20 -14.60 -17.90
C GLN A 104 -3.09 -13.73 -18.50
N GLN A 105 -1.85 -13.87 -18.03
CA GLN A 105 -0.73 -12.97 -18.38
C GLN A 105 -1.11 -11.49 -18.17
N ALA A 106 -1.83 -11.21 -17.09
CA ALA A 106 -2.37 -9.88 -16.82
C ALA A 106 -1.26 -8.87 -16.53
N ALA A 107 -1.48 -7.62 -16.95
CA ALA A 107 -0.55 -6.52 -16.76
C ALA A 107 -1.28 -5.19 -16.53
N GLY A 108 -0.58 -4.21 -15.96
CA GLY A 108 -1.13 -2.87 -15.74
C GLY A 108 -2.38 -2.90 -14.84
N ALA A 109 -3.42 -2.16 -15.25
CA ALA A 109 -4.66 -2.04 -14.50
C ALA A 109 -5.41 -3.38 -14.30
N GLU A 110 -5.19 -4.38 -15.17
CA GLU A 110 -5.82 -5.69 -15.00
C GLU A 110 -5.33 -6.41 -13.74
N LEU A 111 -4.07 -6.18 -13.32
CA LEU A 111 -3.58 -6.70 -12.05
C LEU A 111 -4.38 -6.16 -10.86
N LEU A 112 -4.73 -4.88 -10.89
CA LEU A 112 -5.54 -4.25 -9.85
C LEU A 112 -6.96 -4.82 -9.81
N LYS A 113 -7.56 -5.09 -10.98
CA LYS A 113 -8.90 -5.69 -11.08
C LYS A 113 -8.92 -7.12 -10.54
N ILE A 114 -7.95 -7.95 -10.93
CA ILE A 114 -7.82 -9.32 -10.43
C ILE A 114 -7.59 -9.32 -8.91
N TYR A 115 -6.68 -8.48 -8.41
CA TYR A 115 -6.44 -8.34 -6.98
C TYR A 115 -7.72 -7.92 -6.22
N ALA A 116 -8.42 -6.90 -6.73
CA ALA A 116 -9.66 -6.42 -6.14
C ALA A 116 -10.71 -7.53 -6.02
N GLN A 117 -10.85 -8.38 -7.04
CA GLN A 117 -11.86 -9.44 -7.07
C GLN A 117 -11.50 -10.67 -6.23
N LYS A 118 -10.22 -11.04 -6.17
CA LYS A 118 -9.77 -12.31 -5.57
C LYS A 118 -9.17 -12.20 -4.19
N GLU A 119 -8.61 -11.05 -3.83
CA GLU A 119 -7.87 -10.89 -2.58
C GLU A 119 -8.46 -9.81 -1.67
N SER A 120 -8.92 -8.70 -2.27
CA SER A 120 -9.28 -7.50 -1.52
C SER A 120 -10.54 -7.67 -0.66
N GLN A 121 -10.49 -7.16 0.57
CA GLN A 121 -11.67 -7.01 1.43
C GLN A 121 -12.43 -5.70 1.14
N ARG A 122 -11.85 -4.84 0.31
CA ARG A 122 -12.37 -3.51 -0.05
C ARG A 122 -12.45 -3.34 -1.56
N SER A 123 -12.78 -4.41 -2.28
CA SER A 123 -12.86 -4.47 -3.74
C SER A 123 -13.58 -3.26 -4.36
N GLY A 124 -14.78 -2.94 -3.87
CA GLY A 124 -15.58 -1.83 -4.38
C GLY A 124 -14.90 -0.45 -4.26
N TYR A 125 -14.04 -0.22 -3.26
CA TYR A 125 -13.28 1.02 -3.15
C TYR A 125 -12.14 1.10 -4.17
N ILE A 126 -11.47 -0.03 -4.44
CA ILE A 126 -10.40 -0.11 -5.43
C ILE A 126 -10.99 0.08 -6.83
N GLU A 127 -12.08 -0.62 -7.15
CA GLU A 127 -12.77 -0.52 -8.44
C GLU A 127 -13.27 0.91 -8.70
N LEU A 128 -13.89 1.54 -7.70
CA LEU A 128 -14.36 2.93 -7.82
C LEU A 128 -13.20 3.90 -8.08
N ALA A 129 -12.08 3.75 -7.35
CA ALA A 129 -10.92 4.60 -7.53
C ALA A 129 -10.27 4.39 -8.92
N LEU A 130 -10.23 3.14 -9.40
CA LEU A 130 -9.72 2.81 -10.73
C LEU A 130 -10.58 3.41 -11.85
N GLN A 131 -11.92 3.31 -11.74
CA GLN A 131 -12.85 3.93 -12.68
C GLN A 131 -12.68 5.45 -12.74
N ALA A 132 -12.52 6.11 -11.59
CA ALA A 132 -12.27 7.55 -11.55
C ALA A 132 -10.98 7.92 -12.30
N HIS A 133 -9.92 7.12 -12.12
CA HIS A 133 -8.65 7.31 -12.82
C HIS A 133 -8.78 7.13 -14.34
N GLU A 134 -9.46 6.08 -14.80
CA GLU A 134 -9.72 5.83 -16.22
C GLU A 134 -10.53 6.97 -16.86
N GLN A 135 -11.53 7.50 -16.16
CA GLN A 135 -12.32 8.65 -16.63
C GLN A 135 -11.50 9.94 -16.75
N MET A 136 -10.58 10.18 -15.80
CA MET A 136 -9.68 11.34 -15.88
C MET A 136 -8.73 11.23 -17.07
N ALA A 137 -8.15 10.05 -17.29
CA ALA A 137 -7.29 9.79 -18.46
C ALA A 137 -8.04 9.97 -19.79
N ALA A 138 -9.30 9.52 -19.88
CA ALA A 138 -10.13 9.71 -21.07
C ALA A 138 -10.45 11.20 -21.34
N LYS A 139 -10.67 11.99 -20.29
CA LYS A 139 -10.88 13.45 -20.41
C LYS A 139 -9.61 14.16 -20.87
N SER A 140 -8.44 13.81 -20.35
CA SER A 140 -7.18 14.41 -20.81
C SER A 140 -6.84 14.06 -22.25
N ALA A 141 -7.26 12.88 -22.74
CA ALA A 141 -7.03 12.46 -24.12
C ALA A 141 -8.00 13.11 -25.14
N SER A 142 -9.09 13.71 -24.67
CA SER A 142 -10.09 14.39 -25.50
C SER A 142 -10.00 15.92 -25.46
N ALA A 143 -9.07 16.47 -24.67
CA ALA A 143 -8.71 17.88 -24.60
C ALA A 143 -7.50 18.19 -25.50
#